data_AF-A0A355WGH4-F1
#
_entry.id   AF-A0A355WGH4-F1
#
_cell.length_a   1.000
_cell.length_b   1.000
_cell.length_c   1.000
_cell.angle_alpha   90.00
_cell.angle_beta   90.00
_cell.angle_gamma   90.00
#
_symmetry.space_group_name_H-M   'P 1'
#
loop_
_entity.id
_entity.type
_entity.pdbx_description
1 polymer ?
#
loop_
_entity_poly.entity_id
_entity_poly.type
_entity_poly.pdbx_seq_one_letter_code
_entity_poly.pdbx_strand_id
1 'polypeptide(L)'
;MGLGALTSRETTDMNLMLTLAAQVFVTAGFFCSTVIFYREKNDGHRQNTDHFFADLETPVIADAEQDGYDRQQRQKLGSMVMYMGTGLLFMMLIPNPGWGRLMFGLCAIAILTIGWLLKRGARDHGAALSH
;
A
#
# COMPACT_ATOMS: atom_id res chain seq x y z
N MET A 1 11.73 -30.74 -24.80
CA MET A 1 10.64 -29.96 -24.17
C MET A 1 11.27 -28.63 -23.78
N GLY A 2 11.07 -27.50 -24.44
CA GLY A 2 9.84 -26.94 -24.97
C GLY A 2 9.70 -25.54 -24.39
N LEU A 3 10.63 -24.63 -24.72
CA LEU A 3 10.46 -23.19 -24.54
C LEU A 3 10.75 -22.59 -25.92
N GLY A 4 9.69 -22.29 -26.69
CA GLY A 4 9.84 -21.51 -27.92
C GLY A 4 10.53 -20.18 -27.60
N ALA A 5 11.17 -19.57 -28.60
CA ALA A 5 11.74 -18.23 -28.42
C ALA A 5 10.61 -17.28 -27.96
N LEU A 6 10.72 -16.82 -26.72
CA LEU A 6 9.73 -15.95 -26.10
C LEU A 6 9.62 -14.66 -26.92
N THR A 7 8.39 -14.23 -27.18
CA THR A 7 8.19 -12.93 -27.84
C THR A 7 8.68 -11.82 -26.92
N SER A 8 9.10 -10.66 -27.46
CA SER A 8 9.63 -9.56 -26.65
C SER A 8 8.68 -9.11 -25.53
N ARG A 9 7.37 -9.31 -25.69
CA ARG A 9 6.36 -9.06 -24.65
C ARG A 9 6.39 -10.10 -23.52
N GLU A 10 6.52 -11.39 -23.83
CA GLU A 10 6.62 -12.46 -22.82
C GLU A 10 7.91 -12.34 -22.00
N THR A 11 9.02 -11.95 -22.64
CA THR A 11 10.28 -11.66 -21.92
C THR A 11 10.14 -10.47 -20.97
N THR A 12 9.39 -9.43 -21.39
CA THR A 12 9.15 -8.26 -20.55
C THR A 12 8.28 -8.60 -19.34
N ASP A 13 7.22 -9.39 -19.55
CA ASP A 13 6.33 -9.85 -18.48
C ASP A 13 7.07 -10.76 -17.49
N MET A 14 7.89 -11.68 -17.99
CA MET A 14 8.71 -12.56 -17.16
C MET A 14 9.74 -11.79 -16.32
N ASN A 15 10.36 -10.74 -16.89
CA ASN A 15 11.25 -9.87 -16.13
C ASN A 15 10.52 -9.13 -15.00
N LEU A 16 9.29 -8.67 -15.25
CA LEU A 16 8.48 -7.99 -14.23
C LEU A 16 8.09 -8.95 -13.10
N MET A 17 7.61 -10.15 -13.44
CA MET A 17 7.30 -11.19 -12.46
C MET A 17 8.52 -11.59 -11.63
N LEU A 18 9.68 -11.78 -12.27
CA LEU A 18 10.92 -12.13 -11.59
C LEU A 18 11.38 -11.04 -10.64
N THR A 19 11.27 -9.77 -11.06
CA THR A 19 11.61 -8.61 -10.22
C THR A 19 10.71 -8.51 -9.00
N LEU A 20 9.39 -8.70 -9.19
CA LEU A 20 8.42 -8.72 -8.09
C LEU A 20 8.69 -9.89 -7.13
N ALA A 21 8.93 -11.09 -7.65
CA ALA A 21 9.24 -12.26 -6.83
C ALA A 21 10.53 -12.06 -6.04
N ALA A 22 11.57 -11.50 -6.66
CA ALA A 22 12.84 -11.21 -6.01
C ALA A 22 12.67 -10.21 -4.86
N GLN A 23 11.94 -9.10 -5.07
CA GLN A 23 11.75 -8.15 -3.97
C GLN A 23 10.97 -8.76 -2.81
N VAL A 24 9.95 -9.57 -3.08
CA VAL A 24 9.12 -10.23 -2.05
C VAL A 24 9.97 -11.22 -1.29
N PHE A 25 10.77 -12.02 -2.00
CA PHE A 25 11.68 -12.98 -1.39
C PHE A 25 12.71 -12.30 -0.50
N VAL A 26 13.32 -11.19 -0.95
CA VAL A 26 14.32 -10.46 -0.17
C VAL A 26 13.68 -9.81 1.06
N THR A 27 12.56 -9.10 0.92
CA THR A 27 11.90 -8.42 2.05
C THR A 27 11.30 -9.39 3.05
N ALA A 28 10.56 -10.40 2.58
CA ALA A 28 10.00 -11.43 3.47
C ALA A 28 11.11 -12.28 4.09
N GLY A 29 12.14 -12.65 3.33
CA GLY A 29 13.29 -13.40 3.83
C GLY A 29 14.06 -12.65 4.90
N PHE A 30 14.28 -11.34 4.72
CA PHE A 30 14.88 -10.49 5.74
C PHE A 30 14.01 -10.44 7.01
N PHE A 31 12.70 -10.21 6.88
CA PHE A 31 11.79 -10.16 8.01
C PHE A 31 11.72 -11.49 8.78
N CYS A 32 11.54 -12.61 8.08
CA CYS A 32 11.60 -13.94 8.68
C CYS A 32 12.93 -14.21 9.38
N SER A 33 14.04 -13.77 8.80
CA SER A 33 15.35 -13.87 9.43
C SER A 33 15.42 -13.05 10.73
N THR A 34 14.88 -11.83 10.75
CA THR A 34 14.86 -11.02 11.99
C THR A 34 14.10 -11.69 13.12
N VAL A 35 13.02 -12.43 12.85
CA VAL A 35 12.29 -13.20 13.87
C VAL A 35 13.13 -14.38 14.37
N ILE A 36 13.82 -15.11 13.48
CA ILE A 36 14.66 -16.25 13.86
C ILE A 36 15.89 -15.83 14.66
N PHE A 37 16.49 -14.68 14.32
CA PHE A 37 17.67 -14.14 15.02
C PHE A 37 17.31 -13.34 16.28
N TYR A 38 16.05 -12.99 16.50
CA TYR A 38 15.59 -12.34 17.72
C TYR A 38 15.65 -13.31 18.90
N ARG A 39 16.47 -12.98 19.92
CA ARG A 39 16.69 -13.81 21.12
C ARG A 39 16.30 -13.03 22.38
N GLU A 40 15.07 -13.22 22.82
CA GLU A 40 14.47 -12.60 24.01
C GLU A 40 15.25 -12.86 25.31
N LYS A 41 15.95 -14.00 25.42
CA LYS A 41 16.73 -14.37 26.62
C LYS A 41 17.98 -13.52 26.88
N ASN A 42 18.48 -12.79 25.89
CA ASN A 42 19.65 -11.91 26.02
C ASN A 42 19.28 -10.42 26.08
N ASP A 43 18.00 -10.10 26.29
CA ASP A 43 17.53 -8.73 26.32
C ASP A 43 17.85 -8.07 27.67
N GLY A 44 18.86 -7.19 27.69
CA GLY A 44 19.23 -6.39 28.86
C GLY A 44 18.15 -5.40 29.30
N HIS A 45 17.11 -5.22 28.48
CA HIS A 45 15.99 -4.32 28.73
C HIS A 45 14.65 -5.06 28.89
N ARG A 46 14.68 -6.35 29.25
CA ARG A 46 13.47 -7.20 29.38
C ARG A 46 12.33 -6.55 30.17
N GLN A 47 12.65 -5.78 31.20
CA GLN A 47 11.66 -5.05 32.01
C GLN A 47 10.97 -3.91 31.24
N ASN A 48 11.67 -3.24 30.34
CA ASN A 48 11.13 -2.22 29.46
C ASN A 48 10.32 -2.86 28.30
N THR A 49 10.77 -4.02 27.83
CA THR A 49 10.06 -4.86 26.86
C THR A 49 8.74 -5.37 27.42
N ASP A 50 8.73 -5.89 28.66
CA ASP A 50 7.51 -6.34 29.36
C ASP A 50 6.53 -5.16 29.56
N HIS A 51 7.03 -3.97 29.92
CA HIS A 51 6.18 -2.76 30.03
C HIS A 51 5.61 -2.33 28.67
N PHE A 52 6.41 -2.38 27.61
CA PHE A 52 5.97 -2.09 26.25
C PHE A 52 4.86 -3.04 25.78
N PHE A 53 4.97 -4.34 26.11
CA PHE A 53 3.92 -5.30 25.78
C PHE A 53 2.66 -5.11 26.63
N ALA A 54 2.79 -4.76 27.92
CA ALA A 54 1.65 -4.40 28.75
C ALA A 54 0.92 -3.14 28.23
N ASP A 55 1.66 -2.13 27.76
CA ASP A 55 1.12 -0.92 27.11
C ASP A 55 0.46 -1.24 25.76
N LEU A 56 0.99 -2.21 25.01
CA LEU A 56 0.40 -2.69 23.75
C LEU A 56 -0.92 -3.46 23.98
N GLU A 57 -1.00 -4.25 25.04
CA GLU A 57 -2.20 -5.01 25.41
C GLU A 57 -3.28 -4.15 26.06
N THR A 58 -2.92 -2.96 26.55
CA THR A 58 -3.91 -2.01 27.07
C THR A 58 -4.70 -1.42 25.92
N PRO A 59 -6.04 -1.55 25.90
CA PRO A 59 -6.86 -1.03 24.82
C PRO A 59 -6.74 0.50 24.79
N VAL A 60 -6.22 1.03 23.69
CA VAL A 60 -6.21 2.46 23.41
C VAL A 60 -7.66 2.93 23.33
N ILE A 61 -8.10 3.71 24.32
CA ILE A 61 -9.37 4.43 24.27
C ILE A 61 -9.20 5.50 23.18
N ALA A 62 -9.86 5.32 22.03
CA ALA A 62 -9.81 6.28 20.95
C ALA A 62 -10.54 7.57 21.38
N ASP A 63 -9.78 8.57 21.82
CA ASP A 63 -10.30 9.91 22.08
C ASP A 63 -10.62 10.63 20.75
N ALA A 64 -11.52 11.61 20.81
CA ALA A 64 -12.00 12.37 19.65
C ALA A 64 -10.87 13.06 18.83
N GLU A 65 -9.67 13.23 19.40
CA GLU A 65 -8.48 13.72 18.68
C GLU A 65 -7.94 12.73 17.64
N GLN A 66 -8.02 11.41 17.91
CA GLN A 66 -7.50 10.37 17.02
C GLN A 66 -8.31 10.28 15.72
N ASP A 67 -9.64 10.49 15.80
CA ASP A 67 -10.52 10.63 14.64
C ASP A 67 -10.12 11.79 13.73
N GLY A 68 -9.63 12.89 14.31
CA GLY A 68 -9.13 14.05 13.59
C GLY A 68 -7.84 13.75 12.80
N TYR A 69 -6.91 13.01 13.40
CA TYR A 69 -5.65 12.61 12.75
C TYR A 69 -5.90 11.59 11.63
N ASP A 70 -6.72 10.56 11.87
CA ASP A 70 -7.09 9.57 10.85
C ASP A 70 -7.78 10.24 9.66
N ARG A 71 -8.70 11.19 9.92
CA ARG A 71 -9.37 11.97 8.88
C ARG A 71 -8.37 12.76 8.03
N GLN A 72 -7.43 13.45 8.66
CA GLN A 72 -6.39 14.20 7.96
C GLN A 72 -5.46 13.28 7.16
N GLN A 73 -5.09 12.13 7.70
CA GLN A 73 -4.21 11.17 7.03
C GLN A 73 -4.90 10.56 5.80
N ARG A 74 -6.17 10.15 5.94
CA ARG A 74 -6.99 9.65 4.81
C ARG A 74 -7.20 10.71 3.75
N GLN A 75 -7.37 11.97 4.14
CA GLN A 75 -7.47 13.10 3.20
C GLN A 75 -6.15 13.37 2.46
N LYS A 76 -5.00 13.31 3.14
CA LYS A 76 -3.67 13.45 2.53
C LYS A 76 -3.38 12.30 1.56
N LEU A 77 -3.53 11.06 2.02
CA LEU A 77 -3.35 9.85 1.20
C LEU A 77 -4.28 9.84 0.00
N GLY A 78 -5.58 10.12 0.19
CA GLY A 78 -6.55 10.16 -0.89
C GLY A 78 -6.22 11.22 -1.94
N SER A 79 -5.69 12.38 -1.52
CA SER A 79 -5.29 13.44 -2.45
C SER A 79 -4.05 13.06 -3.27
N MET A 80 -3.05 12.42 -2.65
CA MET A 80 -1.88 11.91 -3.36
C MET A 80 -2.27 10.85 -4.41
N VAL A 81 -3.11 9.90 -4.03
CA VAL A 81 -3.61 8.84 -4.93
C VAL A 81 -4.40 9.45 -6.11
N MET A 82 -5.22 10.48 -5.87
CA MET A 82 -5.94 11.16 -6.95
C MET A 82 -4.99 11.86 -7.93
N TYR A 83 -3.93 12.52 -7.46
CA TYR A 83 -2.94 13.12 -8.37
C TYR A 83 -2.22 12.06 -9.22
N MET A 84 -1.86 10.93 -8.62
CA MET A 84 -1.25 9.80 -9.35
C MET A 84 -2.21 9.21 -10.39
N GLY A 85 -3.47 8.97 -10.03
CA GLY A 85 -4.49 8.47 -10.96
C GLY A 85 -4.76 9.44 -12.11
N THR A 86 -4.71 10.75 -11.85
CA THR A 86 -4.80 11.79 -12.89
C THR A 86 -3.60 11.74 -13.84
N GLY A 87 -2.38 11.52 -13.31
CA GLY A 87 -1.19 11.29 -14.12
C GLY A 87 -1.32 10.07 -15.05
N LEU A 88 -1.89 8.97 -14.54
CA LEU A 88 -2.18 7.78 -15.36
C LEU A 88 -3.24 8.04 -16.43
N LEU A 89 -4.22 8.92 -16.15
CA LEU A 89 -5.20 9.32 -17.16
C LEU A 89 -4.52 10.11 -18.29
N PHE A 90 -3.56 10.98 -17.99
CA PHE A 90 -2.76 11.67 -19.00
C PHE A 90 -1.88 10.72 -19.83
N MET A 91 -1.49 9.57 -19.31
CA MET A 91 -0.76 8.55 -20.10
C MET A 91 -1.59 8.00 -21.27
N MET A 92 -2.92 8.16 -21.26
CA MET A 92 -3.78 7.82 -22.41
C MET A 92 -3.52 8.74 -23.64
N LEU A 93 -2.96 9.93 -23.44
CA LEU A 93 -2.59 10.86 -24.51
C LEU A 93 -1.37 10.38 -25.30
N ILE A 94 -0.55 9.51 -24.73
CA ILE A 94 0.61 8.92 -25.42
C ILE A 94 0.09 8.07 -26.59
N PRO A 95 0.65 8.21 -27.81
CA PRO A 95 0.25 7.42 -28.97
C PRO A 95 0.68 5.95 -28.81
N ASN A 96 -0.18 5.18 -28.13
CA ASN A 96 -0.09 3.75 -27.88
C ASN A 96 -1.21 3.04 -28.69
N PRO A 97 -1.04 1.79 -29.17
CA PRO A 97 -2.15 0.99 -29.68
C PRO A 97 -3.39 1.07 -28.77
N GLY A 98 -4.59 1.06 -29.37
CA GLY A 98 -5.85 1.34 -28.67
C GLY A 98 -6.09 0.46 -27.43
N TRP A 99 -5.58 -0.77 -27.45
CA TRP A 99 -5.62 -1.70 -26.31
C TRP A 99 -4.85 -1.19 -25.08
N GLY A 100 -3.66 -0.61 -25.29
CA GLY A 100 -2.86 -0.07 -24.20
C GLY A 100 -3.47 1.24 -23.65
N ARG A 101 -4.09 2.05 -24.50
CA ARG A 101 -4.85 3.24 -24.05
C ARG A 101 -6.03 2.85 -23.16
N LEU A 102 -6.73 1.76 -23.50
CA LEU A 102 -7.85 1.22 -22.71
C LEU A 102 -7.37 0.70 -21.34
N MET A 103 -6.22 0.01 -21.28
CA MET A 103 -5.63 -0.41 -20.00
C MET A 103 -5.27 0.77 -19.10
N PHE A 104 -4.61 1.80 -19.62
CA PHE A 104 -4.33 3.02 -18.86
C PHE A 104 -5.60 3.69 -18.34
N GLY A 105 -6.66 3.75 -19.17
CA GLY A 105 -7.95 4.27 -18.77
C GLY A 105 -8.59 3.49 -17.63
N LEU A 106 -8.63 2.16 -17.72
CA LEU A 106 -9.21 1.30 -16.67
C LEU A 106 -8.44 1.39 -15.36
N CYS A 107 -7.10 1.38 -15.41
CA CYS A 107 -6.26 1.56 -14.23
C CYS A 107 -6.44 2.95 -13.60
N ALA A 108 -6.50 4.00 -14.41
CA ALA A 108 -6.73 5.36 -13.94
C ALA A 108 -8.10 5.47 -13.24
N ILE A 109 -9.16 4.89 -13.82
CA ILE A 109 -10.48 4.85 -13.19
C ILE A 109 -10.42 4.13 -11.84
N ALA A 110 -9.83 2.94 -11.77
CA ALA A 110 -9.73 2.19 -10.51
C ALA A 110 -8.95 2.94 -9.42
N ILE A 111 -7.85 3.62 -9.78
CA ILE A 111 -7.05 4.39 -8.81
C ILE A 111 -7.80 5.65 -8.36
N LEU A 112 -8.47 6.35 -9.27
CA LEU A 112 -9.27 7.53 -8.95
C LEU A 112 -10.48 7.18 -8.09
N THR A 113 -11.15 6.05 -8.33
CA THR A 113 -12.29 5.61 -7.50
C THR A 113 -11.85 5.30 -6.08
N ILE A 114 -10.72 4.61 -5.89
CA ILE A 114 -10.16 4.34 -4.56
C ILE A 114 -9.76 5.65 -3.86
N GLY A 115 -9.05 6.54 -4.53
CA GLY A 115 -8.66 7.84 -3.97
C GLY A 115 -9.86 8.68 -3.55
N TRP A 116 -10.91 8.68 -4.37
CA TRP A 116 -12.18 9.35 -4.08
C TRP A 116 -12.90 8.71 -2.89
N LEU A 117 -13.02 7.38 -2.84
CA LEU A 117 -13.67 6.66 -1.74
C LEU A 117 -12.97 6.91 -0.41
N LEU A 118 -11.63 6.92 -0.41
CA LEU A 118 -10.83 7.21 0.79
C LEU A 118 -11.09 8.63 1.31
N LYS A 119 -11.19 9.60 0.41
CA LYS A 119 -11.50 10.99 0.76
C LYS A 119 -12.96 11.18 1.19
N ARG A 120 -13.90 10.43 0.62
CA ARG A 120 -15.32 10.45 1.01
C ARG A 120 -15.54 9.83 2.38
N GLY A 121 -14.95 8.67 2.66
CA GLY A 121 -15.03 8.02 3.97
C GLY A 121 -14.48 8.90 5.10
N ALA A 122 -13.45 9.70 4.81
CA ALA A 122 -12.94 10.72 5.73
C ALA A 122 -13.94 11.88 5.94
N ARG A 123 -14.75 12.25 4.95
CA ARG A 123 -15.74 13.33 5.07
C ARG A 123 -16.97 12.90 5.88
N ASP A 124 -17.49 11.71 5.61
CA ASP A 124 -18.76 11.22 6.18
C ASP A 124 -18.68 10.94 7.69
N HIS A 125 -17.54 10.48 8.22
CA HIS A 125 -17.35 10.31 9.67
C HIS A 125 -17.38 11.64 10.45
N GLY A 126 -16.87 12.72 9.86
CA GLY A 126 -16.89 14.02 10.52
C GLY A 126 -18.20 14.79 10.39
N ALA A 127 -19.20 14.27 9.66
CA ALA A 127 -20.57 14.78 9.67
C ALA A 127 -21.46 14.04 10.69
N ALA A 128 -21.05 12.82 11.12
CA ALA A 128 -21.77 12.05 12.13
C ALA A 128 -21.51 12.52 13.57
N LEU A 129 -20.40 13.23 13.82
CA LEU A 129 -20.04 13.80 15.14
C LEU A 129 -20.56 15.24 15.35
N SER A 130 -21.34 15.79 14.40
CA SER A 130 -21.93 17.15 14.50
C SER A 130 -23.43 17.13 14.81
N HIS A 131 -23.97 15.99 15.23
CA HIS A 131 -25.33 15.81 15.74
C HIS A 131 -25.28 15.11 17.10
#